data_AF-A0A6P0W671-F1
#
_entry.id   AF-A0A6P0W671-F1
#
_cell.length_a   1.000
_cell.length_b   1.000
_cell.length_c   1.000
_cell.angle_alpha   90.00
_cell.angle_beta   90.00
_cell.angle_gamma   90.00
#
_symmetry.space_group_name_H-M   'P 1'
#
loop_
_entity.id
_entity.type
_entity.pdbx_description
1 polymer ?
#
loop_
_entity_poly.entity_id
_entity_poly.type
_entity_poly.pdbx_seq_one_letter_code
_entity_poly.pdbx_strand_id
1 'polypeptide(L)'
;MVSNDNFADRVLLNGTSVNTTGTNVSFTGELGEPDHAGISSPLNSAWWSWTAAADGIVTIDTFGSNYDTSLAVYTGSAVNSLTEIASNDDNGMTLQSAVRFTVSAGTTYQIAVDGFFSNTGLIDLNINLDEGTSMVSNDNFADRISLNGTSVSTTGNSLGFTGEPGEPDHVEVSSPLNSGWWSWTAAADGIVTIDTFGSNYDTTLAVYTGSAVNSLTEIASNDDDSMTFQSAVQFTVSAGTTYQIAVDGFSSTTGLIDLNINLDIDDTLISGTSNDDTLFGTVENDQIEGLAGNDTIFGSEGINTLLGGDGNDLIYGGSQLDVIRGGSGNDTIFASEGNNEIFGDAGDDIIYSGSGNDFINSGSGNDTLWLGGGEDLIVLESGNGFDTINNFQLGLTTFDAGDSDQLSIVDGANGAEISSGGDLLAVVRFTQATTLIDNLSEVFV
;
A
#
# COMPACT_ATOMS: atom_id res chain seq x y z
N MET A 1 2.09 -39.14 10.48
CA MET A 1 2.92 -38.14 9.79
C MET A 1 4.35 -38.63 9.89
N VAL A 2 5.12 -38.60 8.80
CA VAL A 2 6.57 -38.83 8.88
C VAL A 2 7.13 -37.68 9.72
N SER A 3 7.88 -37.98 10.78
CA SER A 3 8.49 -36.94 11.61
C SER A 3 9.64 -36.33 10.80
N ASN A 4 9.47 -35.12 10.31
CA ASN A 4 10.50 -34.35 9.60
C ASN A 4 11.01 -33.16 10.41
N ASP A 5 10.95 -33.31 11.74
CA ASP A 5 11.42 -32.38 12.76
C ASP A 5 12.93 -32.13 12.65
N ASN A 6 13.72 -33.20 12.55
CA ASN A 6 15.16 -33.07 12.34
C ASN A 6 15.48 -32.90 10.84
N PHE A 7 16.44 -32.04 10.53
CA PHE A 7 17.04 -31.90 9.20
C PHE A 7 17.50 -33.24 8.62
N ALA A 8 18.00 -34.15 9.46
CA ALA A 8 18.42 -35.49 9.06
C ALA A 8 17.23 -36.38 8.59
N ASP A 9 16.03 -36.11 9.08
CA ASP A 9 14.79 -36.86 8.83
C ASP A 9 13.88 -36.20 7.76
N ARG A 10 14.38 -35.15 7.10
CA ARG A 10 13.65 -34.38 6.08
C ARG A 10 13.04 -35.25 4.98
N VAL A 11 11.85 -34.86 4.53
CA VAL A 11 11.12 -35.58 3.47
C VAL A 11 11.70 -35.23 2.10
N LEU A 12 12.01 -36.26 1.31
CA LEU A 12 12.54 -36.08 -0.05
C LEU A 12 11.40 -35.88 -1.06
N LEU A 13 11.47 -34.80 -1.81
CA LEU A 13 10.53 -34.38 -2.85
C LEU A 13 11.26 -34.29 -4.19
N ASN A 14 10.55 -34.62 -5.29
CA ASN A 14 11.05 -34.49 -6.65
C ASN A 14 9.88 -34.11 -7.58
N GLY A 15 10.19 -33.47 -8.71
CA GLY A 15 9.20 -33.09 -9.70
C GLY A 15 9.04 -31.57 -9.82
N THR A 16 8.13 -31.17 -10.70
CA THR A 16 7.97 -29.77 -11.15
C THR A 16 6.81 -29.08 -10.47
N SER A 17 5.77 -29.83 -10.12
CA SER A 17 4.69 -29.37 -9.24
C SER A 17 4.52 -30.42 -8.15
N VAL A 18 4.74 -30.01 -6.91
CA VAL A 18 4.68 -30.88 -5.73
C VAL A 18 3.80 -30.19 -4.69
N ASN A 19 2.78 -30.90 -4.21
CA ASN A 19 2.04 -30.54 -3.00
C ASN A 19 2.29 -31.63 -1.97
N THR A 20 2.62 -31.24 -0.75
CA THR A 20 2.83 -32.15 0.37
C THR A 20 2.35 -31.52 1.67
N THR A 21 2.03 -32.34 2.66
CA THR A 21 1.48 -31.88 3.93
C THR A 21 2.42 -32.25 5.09
N GLY A 22 2.48 -31.42 6.12
CA GLY A 22 3.29 -31.59 7.32
C GLY A 22 2.62 -31.04 8.58
N THR A 23 3.40 -30.94 9.66
CA THR A 23 3.05 -30.23 10.88
C THR A 23 4.33 -29.85 11.61
N ASN A 24 4.33 -28.72 12.31
CA ASN A 24 5.38 -28.35 13.28
C ASN A 24 4.92 -28.51 14.74
N VAL A 25 3.78 -29.14 14.98
CA VAL A 25 3.26 -29.30 16.34
C VAL A 25 4.18 -30.23 17.13
N SER A 26 4.71 -29.70 18.24
CA SER A 26 5.67 -30.38 19.14
C SER A 26 7.05 -30.65 18.53
N PHE A 27 7.40 -29.96 17.44
CA PHE A 27 8.75 -29.98 16.87
C PHE A 27 9.68 -29.12 17.74
N THR A 28 10.98 -29.31 17.59
CA THR A 28 11.99 -28.61 18.38
C THR A 28 13.21 -28.29 17.56
N GLY A 29 13.73 -27.08 17.73
CA GLY A 29 14.89 -26.62 16.98
C GLY A 29 16.14 -27.43 17.26
N GLU A 30 16.94 -27.61 16.23
CA GLU A 30 18.19 -28.36 16.28
C GLU A 30 19.41 -27.46 16.51
N LEU A 31 20.44 -28.02 17.15
CA LEU A 31 21.69 -27.27 17.34
C LEU A 31 22.35 -26.95 16.00
N GLY A 32 22.45 -25.66 15.69
CA GLY A 32 23.05 -25.16 14.46
C GLY A 32 22.05 -24.91 13.34
N GLU A 33 20.76 -25.03 13.62
CA GLU A 33 19.70 -24.57 12.73
C GLU A 33 19.76 -23.05 12.53
N PRO A 34 19.73 -22.56 11.28
CA PRO A 34 19.68 -21.12 11.00
C PRO A 34 18.29 -20.55 11.34
N ASP A 35 18.23 -19.26 11.66
CA ASP A 35 16.96 -18.55 11.76
C ASP A 35 16.26 -18.53 10.39
N HIS A 36 14.93 -18.66 10.39
CA HIS A 36 14.12 -18.65 9.17
C HIS A 36 13.42 -17.29 9.04
N ALA A 37 13.62 -16.60 7.91
CA ALA A 37 13.10 -15.25 7.67
C ALA A 37 13.49 -14.25 8.79
N GLY A 38 14.71 -14.39 9.34
CA GLY A 38 15.19 -13.51 10.42
C GLY A 38 14.56 -13.74 11.80
N ILE A 39 13.71 -14.77 11.96
CA ILE A 39 13.04 -15.07 13.23
C ILE A 39 13.90 -15.96 14.12
N SER A 40 14.44 -15.37 15.19
CA SER A 40 15.21 -16.06 16.24
C SER A 40 14.34 -16.33 17.49
N SER A 41 13.52 -17.37 17.47
CA SER A 41 12.72 -17.88 18.61
C SER A 41 12.98 -19.39 18.73
N PRO A 42 12.48 -20.16 19.72
CA PRO A 42 12.59 -21.62 19.62
C PRO A 42 12.00 -22.05 18.28
N LEU A 43 12.88 -22.52 17.40
CA LEU A 43 12.51 -22.99 16.08
C LEU A 43 11.72 -24.29 16.25
N ASN A 44 10.69 -24.50 15.46
CA ASN A 44 9.91 -25.74 15.44
C ASN A 44 9.85 -26.30 14.02
N SER A 45 10.88 -26.07 13.22
CA SER A 45 10.84 -26.23 11.78
C SER A 45 10.60 -27.66 11.32
N ALA A 46 9.72 -27.81 10.32
CA ALA A 46 9.58 -29.03 9.56
C ALA A 46 10.45 -28.96 8.29
N TRP A 47 11.16 -30.05 7.97
CA TRP A 47 12.15 -30.08 6.90
C TRP A 47 11.75 -30.92 5.69
N TRP A 48 11.98 -30.37 4.50
CA TRP A 48 11.90 -31.07 3.22
C TRP A 48 13.20 -30.89 2.42
N SER A 49 13.44 -31.79 1.48
CA SER A 49 14.51 -31.68 0.51
C SER A 49 13.93 -31.87 -0.88
N TRP A 50 14.07 -30.88 -1.75
CA TRP A 50 13.57 -30.94 -3.12
C TRP A 50 14.72 -30.81 -4.12
N THR A 51 14.73 -31.64 -5.17
CA THR A 51 15.71 -31.54 -6.26
C THR A 51 15.03 -31.03 -7.52
N ALA A 52 15.52 -29.89 -8.04
CA ALA A 52 14.96 -29.26 -9.23
C ALA A 52 15.11 -30.17 -10.46
N ALA A 53 14.01 -30.41 -11.16
CA ALA A 53 13.98 -31.29 -12.33
C ALA A 53 14.56 -30.63 -13.60
N ALA A 54 14.47 -29.30 -13.68
CA ALA A 54 14.97 -28.46 -14.76
C ALA A 54 15.48 -27.11 -14.23
N ASP A 55 16.14 -26.34 -15.10
CA ASP A 55 16.41 -24.93 -14.84
C ASP A 55 15.08 -24.14 -14.93
N GLY A 56 14.92 -23.10 -14.12
CA GLY A 56 13.73 -22.26 -14.17
C GLY A 56 13.57 -21.38 -12.94
N ILE A 57 12.38 -20.81 -12.78
CA ILE A 57 11.98 -20.09 -11.58
C ILE A 57 11.01 -20.97 -10.80
N VAL A 58 11.31 -21.19 -9.52
CA VAL A 58 10.43 -21.92 -8.61
C VAL A 58 9.71 -20.95 -7.70
N THR A 59 8.42 -21.17 -7.49
CA THR A 59 7.66 -20.60 -6.38
C THR A 59 7.43 -21.71 -5.36
N ILE A 60 7.74 -21.43 -4.10
CA ILE A 60 7.46 -22.31 -2.98
C ILE A 60 6.59 -21.53 -2.00
N ASP A 61 5.43 -22.07 -1.65
CA ASP A 61 4.49 -21.40 -0.76
C ASP A 61 3.92 -22.37 0.27
N THR A 62 3.38 -21.80 1.35
CA THR A 62 2.72 -22.54 2.43
C THR A 62 1.19 -22.41 2.39
N PHE A 63 0.61 -22.08 1.24
CA PHE A 63 -0.82 -21.78 1.13
C PHE A 63 -1.67 -23.02 1.44
N GLY A 64 -2.64 -22.84 2.34
CA GLY A 64 -3.44 -23.91 2.93
C GLY A 64 -3.06 -24.22 4.39
N SER A 65 -1.87 -23.79 4.82
CA SER A 65 -1.45 -23.90 6.23
C SER A 65 -2.37 -23.11 7.15
N ASN A 66 -2.64 -23.65 8.33
CA ASN A 66 -3.65 -23.09 9.25
C ASN A 66 -3.07 -22.23 10.38
N TYR A 67 -1.84 -21.77 10.21
CA TYR A 67 -1.11 -20.94 11.15
C TYR A 67 -0.19 -20.00 10.38
N ASP A 68 0.33 -19.01 11.09
CA ASP A 68 1.28 -18.03 10.60
C ASP A 68 2.66 -18.68 10.38
N THR A 69 3.07 -18.83 9.13
CA THR A 69 4.25 -19.62 8.75
C THR A 69 5.50 -18.75 8.62
N SER A 70 6.68 -19.36 8.76
CA SER A 70 7.93 -18.78 8.27
C SER A 70 8.61 -19.80 7.35
N LEU A 71 8.91 -19.41 6.12
CA LEU A 71 9.45 -20.27 5.08
C LEU A 71 10.87 -19.85 4.74
N ALA A 72 11.79 -20.80 4.73
CA ALA A 72 13.16 -20.57 4.26
C ALA A 72 13.68 -21.72 3.41
N VAL A 73 14.49 -21.37 2.41
CA VAL A 73 15.06 -22.30 1.44
C VAL A 73 16.57 -22.14 1.40
N TYR A 74 17.28 -23.26 1.46
CA TYR A 74 18.72 -23.33 1.60
C TYR A 74 19.36 -24.25 0.55
N THR A 75 20.65 -24.04 0.31
CA THR A 75 21.54 -25.07 -0.23
C THR A 75 22.51 -25.55 0.85
N GLY A 76 23.06 -26.76 0.66
CA GLY A 76 23.97 -27.39 1.61
C GLY A 76 23.49 -28.77 2.06
N SER A 77 24.36 -29.47 2.79
CA SER A 77 24.13 -30.87 3.21
C SER A 77 24.16 -31.09 4.72
N ALA A 78 24.43 -30.05 5.51
CA ALA A 78 24.47 -30.12 6.97
C ALA A 78 23.80 -28.87 7.56
N VAL A 79 22.98 -29.07 8.59
CA VAL A 79 22.14 -28.03 9.22
C VAL A 79 22.96 -26.80 9.67
N ASN A 80 24.16 -27.04 10.21
CA ASN A 80 25.07 -26.00 10.70
C ASN A 80 25.93 -25.31 9.62
N SER A 81 25.69 -25.60 8.34
CA SER A 81 26.42 -25.01 7.22
C SER A 81 25.53 -24.78 6.01
N LEU A 82 24.23 -24.55 6.25
CA LEU A 82 23.29 -24.17 5.20
C LEU A 82 23.58 -22.74 4.72
N THR A 83 23.38 -22.51 3.43
CA THR A 83 23.41 -21.18 2.81
C THR A 83 22.02 -20.85 2.36
N GLU A 84 21.45 -19.78 2.90
CA GLU A 84 20.11 -19.33 2.53
C GLU A 84 20.06 -18.85 1.08
N ILE A 85 18.98 -19.19 0.40
CA ILE A 85 18.68 -18.78 -0.97
C ILE A 85 17.53 -17.79 -0.98
N ALA A 86 16.47 -18.07 -0.23
CA ALA A 86 15.32 -17.20 -0.07
C ALA A 86 14.61 -17.54 1.24
N SER A 87 14.04 -16.54 1.89
CA SER A 87 13.15 -16.73 3.03
C SER A 87 12.06 -15.66 3.02
N ASN A 88 10.94 -15.96 3.66
CA ASN A 88 9.80 -15.05 3.84
C ASN A 88 8.92 -15.54 4.99
N ASP A 89 8.32 -14.64 5.75
CA ASP A 89 7.31 -14.93 6.77
C ASP A 89 5.88 -14.65 6.27
N ASP A 90 5.61 -13.61 5.48
CA ASP A 90 4.27 -13.34 4.94
C ASP A 90 4.28 -13.02 3.43
N ASN A 91 3.29 -13.49 2.67
CA ASN A 91 3.17 -13.17 1.23
C ASN A 91 2.59 -11.78 0.94
N GLY A 92 2.40 -10.93 1.97
CA GLY A 92 1.79 -9.59 1.86
C GLY A 92 0.25 -9.55 1.83
N MET A 93 -0.43 -10.69 1.66
CA MET A 93 -1.90 -10.78 1.62
C MET A 93 -2.50 -11.70 2.69
N THR A 94 -1.74 -12.69 3.15
CA THR A 94 -2.12 -13.69 4.15
C THR A 94 -0.95 -13.99 5.07
N LEU A 95 -1.23 -14.63 6.20
CA LEU A 95 -0.21 -15.09 7.15
C LEU A 95 0.56 -16.34 6.67
N GLN A 96 0.52 -16.62 5.37
CA GLN A 96 1.26 -17.73 4.78
C GLN A 96 2.37 -17.18 3.92
N SER A 97 3.53 -17.81 4.04
CA SER A 97 4.75 -17.38 3.38
C SER A 97 4.82 -17.92 1.95
N ALA A 98 5.48 -17.15 1.09
CA ALA A 98 5.86 -17.60 -0.24
C ALA A 98 7.25 -17.08 -0.58
N VAL A 99 8.09 -17.91 -1.19
CA VAL A 99 9.39 -17.51 -1.74
C VAL A 99 9.46 -17.88 -3.21
N ARG A 100 10.23 -17.09 -3.94
CA ARG A 100 10.47 -17.30 -5.36
C ARG A 100 11.94 -17.10 -5.67
N PHE A 101 12.56 -18.01 -6.43
CA PHE A 101 13.98 -17.93 -6.78
C PHE A 101 14.31 -18.76 -8.02
N THR A 102 15.45 -18.48 -8.66
CA THR A 102 15.95 -19.28 -9.80
C THR A 102 16.60 -20.57 -9.32
N VAL A 103 16.38 -21.65 -10.08
CA VAL A 103 16.98 -22.96 -9.80
C VAL A 103 17.74 -23.50 -10.98
N SER A 104 18.75 -24.32 -10.69
CA SER A 104 19.44 -25.11 -11.69
C SER A 104 19.07 -26.59 -11.58
N ALA A 105 18.88 -27.24 -12.74
CA ALA A 105 18.54 -28.64 -12.86
C ALA A 105 19.52 -29.52 -12.08
N GLY A 106 18.99 -30.41 -11.24
CA GLY A 106 19.77 -31.31 -10.42
C GLY A 106 20.31 -30.72 -9.12
N THR A 107 20.13 -29.42 -8.86
CA THR A 107 20.44 -28.81 -7.56
C THR A 107 19.40 -29.24 -6.52
N THR A 108 19.87 -29.64 -5.34
CA THR A 108 19.01 -29.99 -4.20
C THR A 108 18.91 -28.81 -3.25
N TYR A 109 17.68 -28.40 -2.96
CA TYR A 109 17.31 -27.36 -2.02
C TYR A 109 16.74 -28.00 -0.75
N GLN A 110 17.06 -27.41 0.41
CA GLN A 110 16.52 -27.78 1.71
C GLN A 110 15.48 -26.73 2.10
N ILE A 111 14.28 -27.15 2.45
CA ILE A 111 13.15 -26.26 2.73
C ILE A 111 12.78 -26.44 4.21
N ALA A 112 12.78 -25.35 4.95
CA ALA A 112 12.30 -25.27 6.32
C ALA A 112 10.98 -24.50 6.35
N VAL A 113 9.98 -25.06 7.01
CA VAL A 113 8.74 -24.35 7.35
C VAL A 113 8.60 -24.35 8.86
N ASP A 114 8.66 -23.17 9.45
CA ASP A 114 8.40 -22.92 10.86
C ASP A 114 7.15 -22.05 11.02
N GLY A 115 6.92 -21.50 12.21
CA GLY A 115 5.91 -20.47 12.46
C GLY A 115 6.48 -19.20 13.04
N PHE A 116 5.92 -18.07 12.60
CA PHE A 116 6.22 -16.77 13.18
C PHE A 116 5.91 -16.78 14.69
N PHE A 117 6.86 -16.31 15.50
CA PHE A 117 6.81 -16.39 16.97
C PHE A 117 6.39 -17.76 17.56
N SER A 118 6.90 -18.85 16.99
CA SER A 118 6.65 -20.21 17.46
C SER A 118 5.18 -20.67 17.32
N ASN A 119 4.42 -20.05 16.42
CA ASN A 119 3.11 -20.58 16.01
C ASN A 119 3.25 -21.99 15.44
N THR A 120 2.25 -22.84 15.70
CA THR A 120 2.27 -24.22 15.23
C THR A 120 0.93 -24.66 14.65
N GLY A 121 0.98 -25.59 13.71
CA GLY A 121 -0.20 -26.09 13.02
C GLY A 121 0.10 -27.17 11.99
N LEU A 122 -0.83 -27.28 11.04
CA LEU A 122 -0.72 -28.13 9.86
C LEU A 122 -0.10 -27.30 8.73
N ILE A 123 0.83 -27.93 8.02
CA ILE A 123 1.56 -27.33 6.91
C ILE A 123 1.02 -27.92 5.62
N ASP A 124 0.65 -27.05 4.68
CA ASP A 124 0.51 -27.38 3.26
C ASP A 124 1.67 -26.70 2.53
N LEU A 125 2.59 -27.49 1.97
CA LEU A 125 3.76 -27.00 1.23
C LEU A 125 3.57 -27.27 -0.26
N ASN A 126 3.59 -26.20 -1.04
CA ASN A 126 3.44 -26.22 -2.49
C ASN A 126 4.75 -25.78 -3.14
N ILE A 127 5.20 -26.52 -4.16
CA ILE A 127 6.39 -26.21 -4.97
C ILE A 127 5.93 -26.22 -6.41
N ASN A 128 6.09 -25.10 -7.10
CA ASN A 128 5.75 -24.96 -8.51
C ASN A 128 6.95 -24.39 -9.27
N LEU A 129 7.61 -25.26 -10.03
CA LEU A 129 8.71 -24.95 -10.93
C LEU A 129 8.15 -24.67 -12.33
N ASP A 130 8.33 -23.46 -12.80
CA ASP A 130 8.05 -23.09 -14.19
C ASP A 130 9.24 -23.49 -15.09
N GLU A 131 9.11 -24.66 -15.72
CA GLU A 131 10.10 -25.21 -16.63
C GLU A 131 10.02 -24.52 -18.00
N GLY A 132 11.06 -23.77 -18.38
CA GLY A 132 11.16 -23.20 -19.72
C GLY A 132 11.01 -21.68 -19.81
N THR A 133 11.08 -20.96 -18.68
CA THR A 133 11.58 -19.58 -18.68
C THR A 133 13.06 -19.58 -19.07
N SER A 134 13.35 -19.85 -20.35
CA SER A 134 14.41 -19.08 -21.00
C SER A 134 13.99 -17.65 -20.78
N MET A 135 14.57 -16.98 -19.78
CA MET A 135 14.31 -15.58 -19.49
C MET A 135 14.33 -14.88 -20.84
N VAL A 136 13.15 -14.49 -21.33
CA VAL A 136 13.06 -13.64 -22.51
C VAL A 136 13.77 -12.42 -21.99
N SER A 137 15.01 -12.22 -22.42
CA SER A 137 15.83 -11.10 -21.97
C SER A 137 15.09 -9.87 -22.45
N ASN A 138 14.29 -9.31 -21.55
CA ASN A 138 13.62 -8.04 -21.75
C ASN A 138 14.51 -6.89 -21.25
N ASP A 139 15.81 -7.17 -21.17
CA ASP A 139 16.89 -6.27 -20.83
C ASP A 139 16.92 -5.06 -21.77
N ASN A 140 16.76 -5.32 -23.08
CA ASN A 140 16.72 -4.27 -24.07
C ASN A 140 15.29 -3.76 -24.27
N PHE A 141 15.11 -2.46 -24.46
CA PHE A 141 13.83 -1.85 -24.85
C PHE A 141 13.23 -2.52 -26.11
N ALA A 142 14.08 -2.96 -27.04
CA ALA A 142 13.68 -3.66 -28.25
C ALA A 142 13.10 -5.06 -27.99
N ASP A 143 13.51 -5.69 -26.88
CA ASP A 143 13.15 -7.06 -26.48
C ASP A 143 12.05 -7.10 -25.40
N ARG A 144 11.47 -5.94 -25.09
CA ARG A 144 10.42 -5.79 -24.06
C ARG A 144 9.26 -6.77 -24.22
N ILE A 145 8.76 -7.27 -23.10
CA ILE A 145 7.62 -8.20 -23.07
C ILE A 145 6.32 -7.42 -23.24
N SER A 146 5.49 -7.82 -24.22
CA SER A 146 4.19 -7.19 -24.45
C SER A 146 3.08 -7.81 -23.61
N LEU A 147 2.41 -6.97 -22.83
CA LEU A 147 1.29 -7.29 -21.94
C LEU A 147 0.00 -6.63 -22.46
N ASN A 148 -1.15 -7.24 -22.15
CA ASN A 148 -2.47 -6.75 -22.52
C ASN A 148 -3.50 -7.18 -21.47
N GLY A 149 -4.64 -6.48 -21.40
CA GLY A 149 -5.73 -6.78 -20.48
C GLY A 149 -5.89 -5.70 -19.41
N THR A 150 -6.97 -5.78 -18.64
CA THR A 150 -7.25 -4.87 -17.53
C THR A 150 -6.57 -5.30 -16.23
N SER A 151 -6.29 -6.59 -16.05
CA SER A 151 -5.49 -7.09 -14.94
C SER A 151 -4.50 -8.12 -15.48
N VAL A 152 -3.20 -7.85 -15.32
CA VAL A 152 -2.13 -8.71 -15.81
C VAL A 152 -0.95 -8.66 -14.87
N SER A 153 -0.41 -9.84 -14.55
CA SER A 153 0.86 -9.97 -13.84
C SER A 153 1.87 -10.71 -14.72
N THR A 154 3.14 -10.37 -14.54
CA THR A 154 4.25 -11.00 -15.25
C THR A 154 5.49 -10.97 -14.39
N THR A 155 6.50 -11.73 -14.80
CA THR A 155 7.68 -11.97 -13.97
C THR A 155 8.95 -11.79 -14.76
N GLY A 156 9.98 -11.29 -14.10
CA GLY A 156 11.31 -11.06 -14.67
C GLY A 156 12.43 -11.40 -13.69
N ASN A 157 13.66 -11.17 -14.13
CA ASN A 157 14.85 -11.30 -13.31
C ASN A 157 15.87 -10.29 -13.80
N SER A 158 16.16 -9.27 -13.00
CA SER A 158 17.11 -8.21 -13.33
C SER A 158 18.57 -8.65 -13.25
N LEU A 159 18.85 -9.88 -12.81
CA LEU A 159 20.22 -10.40 -12.76
C LEU A 159 20.84 -10.47 -14.16
N GLY A 160 21.78 -9.56 -14.41
CA GLY A 160 22.52 -9.48 -15.67
C GLY A 160 21.88 -8.58 -16.72
N PHE A 161 20.86 -7.81 -16.36
CA PHE A 161 20.44 -6.67 -17.17
C PHE A 161 21.56 -5.63 -17.28
N THR A 162 21.54 -4.86 -18.37
CA THR A 162 22.55 -3.90 -18.75
C THR A 162 21.91 -2.65 -19.32
N GLY A 163 22.43 -1.49 -18.94
CA GLY A 163 21.89 -0.23 -19.42
C GLY A 163 22.04 -0.03 -20.92
N GLU A 164 20.99 0.53 -21.53
CA GLU A 164 20.98 0.80 -22.96
C GLU A 164 21.35 2.25 -23.29
N PRO A 165 22.14 2.50 -24.36
CA PRO A 165 22.41 3.87 -24.80
C PRO A 165 21.13 4.63 -25.16
N GLY A 166 20.85 5.70 -24.40
CA GLY A 166 19.69 6.55 -24.60
C GLY A 166 18.51 6.22 -23.68
N GLU A 167 18.68 5.27 -22.76
CA GLU A 167 17.75 5.04 -21.66
C GLU A 167 17.60 6.29 -20.78
N PRO A 168 16.36 6.75 -20.50
CA PRO A 168 16.13 7.84 -19.55
C PRO A 168 16.47 7.39 -18.14
N ASP A 169 17.07 8.27 -17.33
CA ASP A 169 17.20 8.03 -15.90
C ASP A 169 15.80 7.84 -15.28
N HIS A 170 15.69 6.91 -14.34
CA HIS A 170 14.46 6.63 -13.58
C HIS A 170 14.47 7.45 -12.28
N VAL A 171 13.37 7.44 -11.51
CA VAL A 171 13.32 8.13 -10.20
C VAL A 171 14.51 7.69 -9.35
N GLU A 172 15.26 8.68 -8.86
CA GLU A 172 16.44 8.57 -7.99
C GLU A 172 17.61 7.67 -8.48
N VAL A 173 17.48 7.00 -9.62
CA VAL A 173 18.48 6.12 -10.21
C VAL A 173 18.95 6.70 -11.54
N SER A 174 20.24 7.08 -11.56
CA SER A 174 20.92 7.52 -12.78
C SER A 174 21.88 6.45 -13.29
N SER A 175 22.13 6.45 -14.61
CA SER A 175 23.06 5.54 -15.28
C SER A 175 24.32 5.14 -14.46
N PRO A 176 24.72 3.84 -14.47
CA PRO A 176 24.20 2.78 -15.32
C PRO A 176 22.90 2.19 -14.79
N LEU A 177 21.87 2.23 -15.63
CA LEU A 177 20.58 1.58 -15.40
C LEU A 177 20.72 0.11 -15.78
N ASN A 178 19.94 -0.78 -15.17
CA ASN A 178 19.89 -2.20 -15.53
C ASN A 178 18.43 -2.65 -15.62
N SER A 179 17.64 -1.90 -16.38
CA SER A 179 16.20 -2.01 -16.36
C SER A 179 15.68 -3.16 -17.20
N GLY A 180 14.67 -3.85 -16.69
CA GLY A 180 13.82 -4.73 -17.47
C GLY A 180 12.70 -3.94 -18.12
N TRP A 181 12.38 -4.27 -19.36
CA TRP A 181 11.39 -3.56 -20.15
C TRP A 181 10.13 -4.40 -20.41
N TRP A 182 8.98 -3.78 -20.22
CA TRP A 182 7.68 -4.28 -20.64
C TRP A 182 6.96 -3.22 -21.46
N SER A 183 5.96 -3.65 -22.22
CA SER A 183 5.01 -2.74 -22.85
C SER A 183 3.60 -3.20 -22.55
N TRP A 184 2.72 -2.31 -22.15
CA TRP A 184 1.30 -2.62 -21.92
C TRP A 184 0.42 -1.67 -22.71
N THR A 185 -0.64 -2.19 -23.32
CA THR A 185 -1.63 -1.38 -24.05
C THR A 185 -2.94 -1.35 -23.28
N ALA A 186 -3.37 -0.14 -22.89
CA ALA A 186 -4.59 0.06 -22.13
C ALA A 186 -5.81 -0.42 -22.94
N ALA A 187 -6.63 -1.30 -22.34
CA ALA A 187 -7.80 -1.86 -23.00
C ALA A 187 -9.01 -0.92 -23.00
N ALA A 188 -9.04 0.02 -22.06
CA ALA A 188 -10.07 1.03 -21.84
C ALA A 188 -9.44 2.31 -21.27
N ASP A 189 -10.21 3.38 -21.20
CA ASP A 189 -9.89 4.53 -20.38
C ASP A 189 -10.06 4.13 -18.90
N GLY A 190 -9.31 4.73 -17.98
CA GLY A 190 -9.40 4.44 -16.55
C GLY A 190 -8.15 4.83 -15.77
N ILE A 191 -8.08 4.40 -14.51
CA ILE A 191 -6.91 4.55 -13.64
C ILE A 191 -6.14 3.24 -13.61
N VAL A 192 -4.85 3.26 -13.94
CA VAL A 192 -4.01 2.08 -13.78
C VAL A 192 -3.11 2.23 -12.57
N THR A 193 -3.08 1.19 -11.74
CA THR A 193 -2.01 0.96 -10.77
C THR A 193 -1.04 -0.06 -11.37
N ILE A 194 0.24 0.29 -11.37
CA ILE A 194 1.33 -0.61 -11.73
C ILE A 194 2.25 -0.71 -10.53
N ASP A 195 2.52 -1.93 -10.08
CA ASP A 195 3.35 -2.17 -8.90
C ASP A 195 4.32 -3.33 -9.13
N THR A 196 5.36 -3.37 -8.31
CA THR A 196 6.34 -4.46 -8.28
C THR A 196 6.19 -5.38 -7.06
N PHE A 197 5.01 -5.40 -6.43
CA PHE A 197 4.77 -6.19 -5.22
C PHE A 197 4.97 -7.69 -5.48
N GLY A 198 5.73 -8.32 -4.59
CA GLY A 198 6.23 -9.69 -4.73
C GLY A 198 7.70 -9.77 -5.16
N SER A 199 8.25 -8.69 -5.73
CA SER A 199 9.68 -8.61 -6.06
C SER A 199 10.54 -8.75 -4.80
N ASN A 200 11.65 -9.47 -4.91
CA ASN A 200 12.48 -9.82 -3.75
C ASN A 200 13.66 -8.86 -3.52
N TYR A 201 13.59 -7.67 -4.10
CA TYR A 201 14.62 -6.65 -4.01
C TYR A 201 13.98 -5.26 -4.04
N ASP A 202 14.78 -4.27 -3.67
CA ASP A 202 14.43 -2.85 -3.71
C ASP A 202 14.34 -2.40 -5.18
N THR A 203 13.12 -2.18 -5.67
CA THR A 203 12.87 -1.90 -7.09
C THR A 203 12.81 -0.40 -7.34
N THR A 204 13.01 0.01 -8.59
CA THR A 204 12.46 1.28 -9.06
C THR A 204 11.57 1.02 -10.27
N LEU A 205 10.50 1.79 -10.40
CA LEU A 205 9.49 1.63 -11.42
C LEU A 205 9.29 2.96 -12.16
N ALA A 206 9.35 2.92 -13.49
CA ALA A 206 9.06 4.07 -14.32
C ALA A 206 8.19 3.69 -15.53
N VAL A 207 7.27 4.58 -15.88
CA VAL A 207 6.31 4.38 -16.97
C VAL A 207 6.41 5.53 -17.95
N TYR A 208 6.47 5.18 -19.24
CA TYR A 208 6.71 6.09 -20.34
C TYR A 208 5.68 5.93 -21.46
N THR A 209 5.54 6.98 -22.26
CA THR A 209 5.01 6.88 -23.63
C THR A 209 6.12 7.12 -24.66
N GLY A 210 5.90 6.64 -25.88
CA GLY A 210 6.85 6.74 -26.98
C GLY A 210 7.22 5.39 -27.57
N SER A 211 8.00 5.41 -28.66
CA SER A 211 8.32 4.21 -29.45
C SER A 211 9.82 3.93 -29.59
N ALA A 212 10.68 4.78 -29.02
CA ALA A 212 12.13 4.63 -29.06
C ALA A 212 12.73 5.05 -27.71
N VAL A 213 13.66 4.26 -27.20
CA VAL A 213 14.29 4.41 -25.88
C VAL A 213 14.84 5.84 -25.65
N ASN A 214 15.45 6.43 -26.68
CA ASN A 214 16.04 7.78 -26.63
C ASN A 214 15.07 8.95 -26.83
N SER A 215 13.76 8.68 -26.88
CA SER A 215 12.73 9.69 -27.04
C SER A 215 11.46 9.37 -26.25
N LEU A 216 11.61 8.62 -25.15
CA LEU A 216 10.52 8.34 -24.23
C LEU A 216 10.14 9.61 -23.46
N THR A 217 8.85 9.73 -23.14
CA THR A 217 8.31 10.78 -22.26
C THR A 217 7.74 10.10 -21.03
N GLU A 218 8.26 10.47 -19.86
CA GLU A 218 7.83 9.91 -18.59
C GLU A 218 6.40 10.34 -18.27
N ILE A 219 5.64 9.40 -17.71
CA ILE A 219 4.28 9.59 -17.24
C ILE A 219 4.25 9.55 -15.71
N ALA A 220 4.87 8.54 -15.13
CA ALA A 220 4.98 8.36 -13.69
C ALA A 220 6.21 7.52 -13.36
N SER A 221 6.81 7.75 -12.20
CA SER A 221 7.87 6.91 -11.65
C SER A 221 7.86 6.94 -10.13
N ASN A 222 8.36 5.88 -9.52
CA ASN A 222 8.47 5.73 -8.06
C ASN A 222 9.59 4.72 -7.71
N ASP A 223 10.22 4.87 -6.54
CA ASP A 223 11.21 3.94 -5.98
C ASP A 223 10.61 3.11 -4.84
N ASP A 224 9.90 3.71 -3.90
CA ASP A 224 9.26 2.99 -2.80
C ASP A 224 7.75 3.25 -2.74
N ASP A 225 6.95 2.19 -2.58
CA ASP A 225 5.62 2.34 -2.02
C ASP A 225 5.73 2.72 -0.55
N SER A 226 4.78 3.49 -0.05
CA SER A 226 4.75 4.10 1.29
C SER A 226 5.02 3.14 2.46
N MET A 227 4.94 1.82 2.25
CA MET A 227 5.11 0.77 3.26
C MET A 227 6.15 -0.31 2.91
N THR A 228 6.74 -0.33 1.70
CA THR A 228 7.64 -1.42 1.25
C THR A 228 8.80 -0.90 0.39
N PHE A 229 9.82 -1.74 0.16
CA PHE A 229 10.89 -1.45 -0.81
C PHE A 229 10.50 -1.80 -2.26
N GLN A 230 9.23 -2.10 -2.52
CA GLN A 230 8.72 -2.31 -3.86
C GLN A 230 7.99 -1.04 -4.29
N SER A 231 8.06 -0.71 -5.57
CA SER A 231 7.54 0.52 -6.11
C SER A 231 6.11 0.35 -6.63
N ALA A 232 5.31 1.41 -6.52
CA ALA A 232 4.00 1.48 -7.15
C ALA A 232 3.78 2.86 -7.79
N VAL A 233 3.15 2.89 -8.95
CA VAL A 233 2.69 4.12 -9.60
C VAL A 233 1.23 4.00 -9.97
N GLN A 234 0.52 5.12 -9.93
CA GLN A 234 -0.87 5.22 -10.35
C GLN A 234 -1.04 6.42 -11.28
N PHE A 235 -1.73 6.25 -12.41
CA PHE A 235 -1.96 7.33 -13.37
C PHE A 235 -3.14 7.02 -14.31
N THR A 236 -3.65 8.04 -14.99
CA THR A 236 -4.72 7.89 -15.99
C THR A 236 -4.23 7.35 -17.31
N VAL A 237 -5.07 6.52 -17.92
CA VAL A 237 -4.78 5.94 -19.23
C VAL A 237 -5.89 6.18 -20.21
N SER A 238 -5.51 6.30 -21.49
CA SER A 238 -6.46 6.33 -22.60
C SER A 238 -6.41 5.03 -23.39
N ALA A 239 -7.58 4.48 -23.70
CA ALA A 239 -7.78 3.25 -24.44
C ALA A 239 -6.94 3.21 -25.72
N GLY A 240 -6.19 2.13 -25.91
CA GLY A 240 -5.33 1.91 -27.07
C GLY A 240 -3.96 2.60 -26.99
N THR A 241 -3.68 3.37 -25.94
CA THR A 241 -2.33 3.90 -25.68
C THR A 241 -1.42 2.79 -25.18
N THR A 242 -0.22 2.69 -25.76
CA THR A 242 0.81 1.77 -25.30
C THR A 242 1.79 2.51 -24.39
N TYR A 243 1.93 2.00 -23.18
CA TYR A 243 2.88 2.45 -22.17
C TYR A 243 4.09 1.51 -22.16
N GLN A 244 5.28 2.08 -21.99
CA GLN A 244 6.53 1.35 -21.81
C GLN A 244 6.88 1.40 -20.33
N ILE A 245 7.18 0.25 -19.74
CA ILE A 245 7.40 0.10 -18.30
C ILE A 245 8.83 -0.37 -18.12
N ALA A 246 9.59 0.35 -17.30
CA ALA A 246 10.94 0.01 -16.89
C ALA A 246 10.91 -0.37 -15.40
N VAL A 247 11.49 -1.52 -15.06
CA VAL A 247 11.76 -1.91 -13.68
C VAL A 247 13.26 -2.09 -13.51
N ASP A 248 13.87 -1.29 -12.64
CA ASP A 248 15.28 -1.39 -12.26
C ASP A 248 15.39 -1.71 -10.75
N GLY A 249 16.59 -1.66 -10.20
CA GLY A 249 16.84 -1.73 -8.77
C GLY A 249 17.49 -0.47 -8.24
N PHE A 250 16.99 0.01 -7.10
CA PHE A 250 17.60 1.12 -6.39
C PHE A 250 19.05 0.77 -6.02
N SER A 251 19.98 1.70 -6.26
CA SER A 251 21.41 1.47 -6.02
C SER A 251 21.98 0.20 -6.70
N SER A 252 21.44 -0.18 -7.87
CA SER A 252 21.86 -1.35 -8.65
C SER A 252 21.64 -2.70 -7.95
N THR A 253 20.67 -2.78 -7.04
CA THR A 253 20.13 -4.06 -6.58
C THR A 253 19.56 -4.84 -7.77
N THR A 254 19.57 -6.17 -7.68
CA THR A 254 18.98 -7.03 -8.72
C THR A 254 18.31 -8.21 -8.05
N GLY A 255 17.26 -8.72 -8.67
CA GLY A 255 16.52 -9.86 -8.15
C GLY A 255 15.42 -10.31 -9.10
N LEU A 256 14.48 -11.06 -8.55
CA LEU A 256 13.27 -11.44 -9.27
C LEU A 256 12.26 -10.30 -9.23
N ILE A 257 11.65 -10.07 -10.38
CA ILE A 257 10.62 -9.05 -10.59
C ILE A 257 9.28 -9.77 -10.63
N ASP A 258 8.34 -9.34 -9.81
CA ASP A 258 6.91 -9.53 -10.02
C ASP A 258 6.36 -8.16 -10.41
N LEU A 259 5.79 -8.04 -11.62
CA LEU A 259 5.22 -6.80 -12.15
C LEU A 259 3.72 -7.01 -12.32
N ASN A 260 2.92 -6.20 -11.63
CA ASN A 260 1.47 -6.28 -11.62
C ASN A 260 0.89 -5.00 -12.24
N ILE A 261 -0.13 -5.16 -13.08
CA ILE A 261 -0.86 -4.08 -13.71
C ILE A 261 -2.34 -4.30 -13.43
N ASN A 262 -2.97 -3.34 -12.78
CA ASN A 262 -4.40 -3.34 -12.49
C ASN A 262 -5.01 -2.03 -13.00
N LEU A 263 -5.76 -2.12 -14.10
CA LEU A 263 -6.56 -1.04 -14.66
C LEU A 263 -7.95 -1.12 -14.05
N ASP A 264 -8.24 -0.15 -13.20
CA ASP A 264 -9.60 0.15 -12.80
C ASP A 264 -10.28 0.92 -13.93
N ILE A 265 -11.37 0.34 -14.43
CA ILE A 265 -12.18 0.89 -15.51
C ILE A 265 -13.47 1.54 -14.99
N ASP A 266 -13.79 1.30 -13.71
CA ASP A 266 -14.99 1.80 -13.06
C ASP A 266 -14.68 3.15 -12.38
N ASP A 267 -13.42 3.36 -11.95
CA ASP A 267 -12.96 4.63 -11.36
C ASP A 267 -12.46 5.64 -12.40
N THR A 268 -12.89 6.90 -12.25
CA THR A 268 -12.48 8.03 -13.11
C THR A 268 -11.58 9.00 -12.37
N LEU A 269 -10.31 9.15 -12.81
CA LEU A 269 -9.44 10.24 -12.32
C LEU A 269 -9.61 11.50 -13.16
N ILE A 270 -9.97 12.58 -12.49
CA ILE A 270 -10.15 13.92 -13.05
C ILE A 270 -9.11 14.84 -12.40
N SER A 271 -8.06 15.19 -13.14
CA SER A 271 -7.03 16.12 -12.66
C SER A 271 -7.20 17.50 -13.27
N GLY A 272 -7.05 18.53 -12.44
CA GLY A 272 -6.92 19.93 -12.82
C GLY A 272 -5.54 20.27 -13.36
N THR A 273 -5.19 21.54 -13.25
CA THR A 273 -3.92 22.13 -13.69
C THR A 273 -3.30 22.91 -12.54
N SER A 274 -2.22 23.64 -12.81
CA SER A 274 -1.65 24.56 -11.81
C SER A 274 -2.37 25.93 -11.75
N ASN A 275 -3.62 26.02 -12.22
CA ASN A 275 -4.42 27.24 -12.20
C ASN A 275 -5.79 26.92 -11.60
N ASP A 276 -6.53 27.96 -11.20
CA ASP A 276 -7.92 27.83 -10.76
C ASP A 276 -8.79 27.07 -11.79
N ASP A 277 -9.26 25.89 -11.41
CA ASP A 277 -10.04 24.96 -12.22
C ASP A 277 -11.46 24.74 -11.66
N THR A 278 -12.32 24.14 -12.48
CA THR A 278 -13.65 23.66 -12.06
C THR A 278 -13.85 22.24 -12.55
N LEU A 279 -13.84 21.30 -11.61
CA LEU A 279 -13.81 19.87 -11.85
C LEU A 279 -15.15 19.23 -11.47
N PHE A 280 -15.65 18.35 -12.32
CA PHE A 280 -16.93 17.68 -12.13
C PHE A 280 -16.73 16.16 -12.22
N GLY A 281 -16.99 15.48 -11.11
CA GLY A 281 -17.19 14.05 -11.04
C GLY A 281 -18.40 13.59 -11.84
N THR A 282 -18.55 12.28 -11.88
CA THR A 282 -19.57 11.54 -12.60
C THR A 282 -20.63 11.01 -11.63
N VAL A 283 -21.21 9.85 -11.92
CA VAL A 283 -22.11 9.16 -10.99
C VAL A 283 -21.48 7.87 -10.44
N GLU A 284 -20.25 7.59 -10.90
CA GLU A 284 -19.43 6.47 -10.47
C GLU A 284 -18.45 6.97 -9.40
N ASN A 285 -17.57 6.11 -8.92
CA ASN A 285 -16.53 6.52 -7.98
C ASN A 285 -15.47 7.34 -8.73
N ASP A 286 -15.22 8.57 -8.29
CA ASP A 286 -14.22 9.43 -8.90
C ASP A 286 -13.03 9.68 -7.97
N GLN A 287 -11.84 9.75 -8.56
CA GLN A 287 -10.70 10.43 -7.96
C GLN A 287 -10.59 11.81 -8.60
N ILE A 288 -10.61 12.89 -7.83
CA ILE A 288 -10.54 14.24 -8.38
C ILE A 288 -9.42 15.01 -7.69
N GLU A 289 -8.54 15.63 -8.47
CA GLU A 289 -7.35 16.33 -7.98
C GLU A 289 -7.29 17.74 -8.56
N GLY A 290 -7.39 18.79 -7.73
CA GLY A 290 -7.27 20.19 -8.14
C GLY A 290 -5.85 20.56 -8.56
N LEU A 291 -4.86 20.06 -7.82
CA LEU A 291 -3.42 20.33 -7.92
C LEU A 291 -3.03 21.67 -7.32
N ALA A 292 -2.90 22.74 -8.09
CA ALA A 292 -2.54 24.05 -7.55
C ALA A 292 -3.43 25.12 -8.16
N GLY A 293 -3.81 26.12 -7.38
CA GLY A 293 -4.85 27.06 -7.80
C GLY A 293 -5.99 27.04 -6.79
N ASN A 294 -6.94 27.97 -6.92
CA ASN A 294 -8.15 27.95 -6.10
C ASN A 294 -9.23 27.21 -6.90
N ASP A 295 -9.38 25.94 -6.63
CA ASP A 295 -10.18 25.02 -7.43
C ASP A 295 -11.61 24.90 -6.89
N THR A 296 -12.53 24.53 -7.77
CA THR A 296 -13.87 24.13 -7.38
C THR A 296 -14.13 22.69 -7.83
N ILE A 297 -14.34 21.80 -6.86
CA ILE A 297 -14.47 20.35 -7.07
C ILE A 297 -15.89 19.91 -6.72
N PHE A 298 -16.52 19.14 -7.62
CA PHE A 298 -17.84 18.53 -7.41
C PHE A 298 -17.76 17.01 -7.57
N GLY A 299 -17.73 16.24 -6.45
CA GLY A 299 -17.66 14.77 -6.47
C GLY A 299 -18.94 14.08 -6.96
N SER A 300 -20.11 14.71 -6.83
CA SER A 300 -21.40 14.19 -7.34
C SER A 300 -21.89 12.90 -6.63
N GLU A 301 -22.36 11.87 -7.34
CA GLU A 301 -22.72 10.58 -6.71
C GLU A 301 -21.53 9.64 -6.83
N GLY A 302 -21.20 8.85 -5.81
CA GLY A 302 -20.09 7.90 -5.89
C GLY A 302 -19.40 7.79 -4.53
N ILE A 303 -18.50 6.83 -4.37
CA ILE A 303 -17.51 6.86 -3.28
C ILE A 303 -16.30 7.58 -3.87
N ASN A 304 -16.13 8.85 -3.55
CA ASN A 304 -15.13 9.69 -4.22
C ASN A 304 -13.90 9.92 -3.34
N THR A 305 -12.75 10.11 -3.99
CA THR A 305 -11.56 10.70 -3.38
C THR A 305 -11.33 12.08 -3.97
N LEU A 306 -11.48 13.13 -3.17
CA LEU A 306 -11.39 14.52 -3.62
C LEU A 306 -10.20 15.21 -2.95
N LEU A 307 -9.26 15.69 -3.74
CA LEU A 307 -8.04 16.37 -3.30
C LEU A 307 -8.04 17.79 -3.88
N GLY A 308 -8.10 18.82 -3.03
CA GLY A 308 -7.97 20.22 -3.45
C GLY A 308 -6.55 20.51 -3.94
N GLY A 309 -5.58 20.40 -3.04
CA GLY A 309 -4.17 20.60 -3.34
C GLY A 309 -3.65 21.92 -2.77
N ASP A 310 -2.84 22.66 -3.53
CA ASP A 310 -2.32 23.96 -3.12
C ASP A 310 -3.28 25.10 -3.54
N GLY A 311 -3.90 25.78 -2.59
CA GLY A 311 -4.73 26.96 -2.85
C GLY A 311 -5.91 27.01 -1.88
N ASN A 312 -6.83 27.96 -2.11
CA ASN A 312 -8.05 28.02 -1.31
C ASN A 312 -9.19 27.37 -2.10
N ASP A 313 -9.46 26.11 -1.83
CA ASP A 313 -10.33 25.27 -2.62
C ASP A 313 -11.77 25.25 -2.11
N LEU A 314 -12.70 24.99 -3.02
CA LEU A 314 -14.11 24.81 -2.73
C LEU A 314 -14.54 23.40 -3.15
N ILE A 315 -14.73 22.51 -2.18
CA ILE A 315 -14.97 21.09 -2.43
C ILE A 315 -16.40 20.70 -2.02
N TYR A 316 -17.13 20.05 -2.92
CA TYR A 316 -18.42 19.43 -2.67
C TYR A 316 -18.27 17.90 -2.80
N GLY A 317 -18.35 17.18 -1.68
CA GLY A 317 -18.24 15.71 -1.60
C GLY A 317 -19.32 15.03 -2.44
N GLY A 318 -20.55 15.18 -1.98
CA GLY A 318 -21.72 14.70 -2.71
C GLY A 318 -22.53 13.73 -1.87
N SER A 319 -22.65 12.48 -2.33
CA SER A 319 -23.37 11.45 -1.61
C SER A 319 -22.58 10.16 -1.53
N GLN A 320 -22.73 9.44 -0.41
CA GLN A 320 -22.02 8.20 -0.03
C GLN A 320 -20.71 8.50 0.71
N LEU A 321 -19.89 7.48 0.94
CA LEU A 321 -18.65 7.66 1.70
C LEU A 321 -17.62 8.32 0.79
N ASP A 322 -17.32 9.59 1.04
CA ASP A 322 -16.25 10.30 0.35
C ASP A 322 -15.03 10.46 1.25
N VAL A 323 -13.83 10.43 0.64
CA VAL A 323 -12.58 10.87 1.26
C VAL A 323 -12.23 12.24 0.68
N ILE A 324 -12.13 13.26 1.53
CA ILE A 324 -11.95 14.64 1.10
C ILE A 324 -10.74 15.24 1.81
N ARG A 325 -9.82 15.82 1.04
CA ARG A 325 -8.68 16.59 1.55
C ARG A 325 -8.67 17.99 0.93
N GLY A 326 -8.64 19.01 1.77
CA GLY A 326 -8.46 20.41 1.36
C GLY A 326 -7.07 20.61 0.76
N GLY A 327 -6.04 20.41 1.59
CA GLY A 327 -4.65 20.51 1.19
C GLY A 327 -3.99 21.72 1.84
N SER A 328 -3.23 22.50 1.08
CA SER A 328 -2.58 23.71 1.60
C SER A 328 -3.36 24.95 1.20
N GLY A 329 -3.87 25.69 2.18
CA GLY A 329 -4.58 26.94 2.00
C GLY A 329 -5.84 26.95 2.84
N ASN A 330 -6.67 27.98 2.67
CA ASN A 330 -7.88 28.14 3.47
C ASN A 330 -9.08 27.59 2.68
N ASP A 331 -9.41 26.34 2.93
CA ASP A 331 -10.35 25.58 2.13
C ASP A 331 -11.78 25.68 2.66
N THR A 332 -12.75 25.42 1.78
CA THR A 332 -14.16 25.28 2.14
C THR A 332 -14.69 23.95 1.65
N ILE A 333 -15.02 23.06 2.59
CA ILE A 333 -15.43 21.68 2.32
C ILE A 333 -16.90 21.49 2.68
N PHE A 334 -17.68 20.95 1.74
CA PHE A 334 -19.07 20.51 1.91
C PHE A 334 -19.19 19.01 1.64
N ALA A 335 -18.94 18.17 2.65
CA ALA A 335 -18.96 16.72 2.48
C ALA A 335 -20.37 16.16 2.18
N SER A 336 -21.41 16.81 2.72
CA SER A 336 -22.81 16.55 2.37
C SER A 336 -23.42 15.26 2.97
N GLU A 337 -23.79 14.24 2.18
CA GLU A 337 -24.45 13.03 2.72
C GLU A 337 -23.50 11.83 2.71
N GLY A 338 -23.42 11.08 3.80
CA GLY A 338 -22.63 9.84 3.88
C GLY A 338 -21.69 9.84 5.09
N ASN A 339 -20.99 8.74 5.28
CA ASN A 339 -20.01 8.63 6.36
C ASN A 339 -18.65 9.03 5.79
N ASN A 340 -18.27 10.29 5.90
CA ASN A 340 -17.11 10.82 5.16
C ASN A 340 -15.83 10.79 5.99
N GLU A 341 -14.69 10.76 5.32
CA GLU A 341 -13.38 11.06 5.91
C GLU A 341 -12.93 12.43 5.41
N ILE A 342 -12.81 13.41 6.31
CA ILE A 342 -12.58 14.80 5.96
C ILE A 342 -11.29 15.30 6.59
N PHE A 343 -10.39 15.82 5.77
CA PHE A 343 -9.14 16.43 6.16
C PHE A 343 -9.09 17.87 5.66
N GLY A 344 -8.95 18.85 6.55
CA GLY A 344 -8.67 20.24 6.16
C GLY A 344 -7.21 20.41 5.70
N ASP A 345 -6.31 19.72 6.39
CA ASP A 345 -4.86 19.75 6.22
C ASP A 345 -4.23 21.08 6.71
N ALA A 346 -3.82 22.02 5.86
CA ALA A 346 -3.06 23.18 6.32
C ALA A 346 -3.68 24.51 5.90
N GLY A 347 -4.22 25.27 6.84
CA GLY A 347 -4.73 26.62 6.65
C GLY A 347 -5.95 26.85 7.55
N ASP A 348 -6.56 28.03 7.48
CA ASP A 348 -7.77 28.31 8.26
C ASP A 348 -9.01 27.81 7.49
N ASP A 349 -9.47 26.61 7.77
CA ASP A 349 -10.47 25.89 6.95
C ASP A 349 -11.91 26.07 7.44
N ILE A 350 -12.87 25.87 6.52
CA ILE A 350 -14.30 25.82 6.82
C ILE A 350 -14.87 24.48 6.37
N ILE A 351 -15.29 23.65 7.33
CA ILE A 351 -15.79 22.29 7.06
C ILE A 351 -17.27 22.19 7.42
N TYR A 352 -18.08 21.74 6.46
CA TYR A 352 -19.47 21.33 6.65
C TYR A 352 -19.59 19.82 6.43
N SER A 353 -19.62 19.05 7.52
CA SER A 353 -19.60 17.58 7.44
C SER A 353 -20.90 17.02 6.87
N GLY A 354 -22.04 17.61 7.25
CA GLY A 354 -23.34 17.18 6.76
C GLY A 354 -23.89 15.99 7.55
N SER A 355 -24.58 15.07 6.88
CA SER A 355 -25.26 13.95 7.56
C SER A 355 -24.54 12.64 7.34
N GLY A 356 -24.50 11.81 8.38
CA GLY A 356 -23.79 10.53 8.40
C GLY A 356 -22.79 10.54 9.54
N ASN A 357 -22.06 9.44 9.71
CA ASN A 357 -21.06 9.29 10.74
C ASN A 357 -19.71 9.72 10.15
N ASP A 358 -19.32 10.97 10.38
CA ASP A 358 -18.14 11.55 9.74
C ASP A 358 -16.89 11.39 10.63
N PHE A 359 -15.74 11.12 10.00
CA PHE A 359 -14.41 11.29 10.57
C PHE A 359 -13.85 12.64 10.11
N ILE A 360 -13.37 13.46 11.04
CA ILE A 360 -12.91 14.82 10.73
C ILE A 360 -11.58 15.11 11.42
N ASN A 361 -10.57 15.48 10.64
CA ASN A 361 -9.34 16.11 11.13
C ASN A 361 -9.18 17.44 10.37
N SER A 362 -9.39 18.57 11.03
CA SER A 362 -9.28 19.86 10.35
C SER A 362 -7.82 20.25 10.05
N GLY A 363 -6.84 19.58 10.67
CA GLY A 363 -5.44 19.85 10.42
C GLY A 363 -4.96 21.10 11.15
N SER A 364 -3.96 21.79 10.60
CA SER A 364 -3.33 22.95 11.23
C SER A 364 -3.93 24.27 10.74
N GLY A 365 -4.29 25.16 11.66
CA GLY A 365 -4.90 26.45 11.35
C GLY A 365 -5.84 26.91 12.46
N ASN A 366 -6.78 27.80 12.16
CA ASN A 366 -7.88 28.08 13.07
C ASN A 366 -9.17 27.76 12.35
N ASP A 367 -9.63 26.53 12.52
CA ASP A 367 -10.64 25.96 11.65
C ASP A 367 -12.05 26.23 12.17
N THR A 368 -13.02 26.18 11.27
CA THR A 368 -14.44 26.29 11.60
C THR A 368 -15.21 25.09 11.08
N LEU A 369 -15.63 24.23 12.00
CA LEU A 369 -16.41 23.04 11.70
C LEU A 369 -17.90 23.29 11.97
N TRP A 370 -18.74 22.84 11.06
CA TRP A 370 -20.19 22.80 11.14
C TRP A 370 -20.66 21.37 10.96
N LEU A 371 -20.91 20.70 12.09
CA LEU A 371 -21.40 19.33 12.08
C LEU A 371 -22.88 19.31 11.71
N GLY A 372 -23.30 18.24 11.04
CA GLY A 372 -24.71 17.96 10.84
C GLY A 372 -25.21 16.92 11.83
N GLY A 373 -25.46 15.69 11.37
CA GLY A 373 -26.04 14.68 12.25
C GLY A 373 -25.55 13.28 11.93
N GLY A 374 -25.39 12.49 12.97
CA GLY A 374 -24.77 11.17 12.94
C GLY A 374 -23.79 11.06 14.10
N GLU A 375 -23.08 9.94 14.17
CA GLU A 375 -22.03 9.71 15.17
C GLU A 375 -20.69 10.16 14.59
N ASP A 376 -20.30 11.41 14.88
CA ASP A 376 -19.08 12.02 14.33
C ASP A 376 -17.87 11.76 15.23
N LEU A 377 -16.71 11.54 14.62
CA LEU A 377 -15.41 11.47 15.29
C LEU A 377 -14.54 12.65 14.83
N ILE A 378 -14.13 13.49 15.77
CA ILE A 378 -13.27 14.63 15.51
C ILE A 378 -11.91 14.41 16.16
N VAL A 379 -10.87 14.42 15.35
CA VAL A 379 -9.49 14.30 15.80
C VAL A 379 -8.92 15.69 16.02
N LEU A 380 -8.32 15.89 17.19
CA LEU A 380 -7.72 17.14 17.63
C LEU A 380 -6.27 16.87 18.03
N GLU A 381 -5.33 17.43 17.28
CA GLU A 381 -3.89 17.27 17.54
C GLU A 381 -3.30 18.54 18.19
N SER A 382 -2.22 18.36 18.96
CA SER A 382 -1.54 19.49 19.60
C SER A 382 -0.73 20.28 18.57
N GLY A 383 -0.77 21.61 18.67
CA GLY A 383 -0.04 22.51 17.77
C GLY A 383 -0.80 22.88 16.49
N ASN A 384 -2.04 22.40 16.35
CA ASN A 384 -2.87 22.63 15.18
C ASN A 384 -3.71 23.91 15.24
N GLY A 385 -3.65 24.69 16.32
CA GLY A 385 -4.27 26.01 16.42
C GLY A 385 -5.66 26.00 17.07
N PHE A 386 -6.46 27.06 16.85
CA PHE A 386 -7.67 27.34 17.63
C PHE A 386 -8.97 27.14 16.85
N ASP A 387 -9.56 25.96 17.00
CA ASP A 387 -10.73 25.58 16.19
C ASP A 387 -12.07 25.93 16.84
N THR A 388 -13.05 26.21 15.99
CA THR A 388 -14.44 26.48 16.36
C THR A 388 -15.36 25.39 15.83
N ILE A 389 -15.98 24.63 16.73
CA ILE A 389 -16.83 23.49 16.38
C ILE A 389 -18.29 23.81 16.71
N ASN A 390 -19.13 23.81 15.68
CA ASN A 390 -20.55 24.16 15.77
C ASN A 390 -21.42 22.90 15.62
N ASN A 391 -22.58 22.91 16.29
CA ASN A 391 -23.66 21.93 16.14
C ASN A 391 -23.35 20.47 16.52
N PHE A 392 -22.30 20.20 17.28
CA PHE A 392 -22.07 18.85 17.80
C PHE A 392 -23.21 18.34 18.68
N GLN A 393 -23.35 17.01 18.75
CA GLN A 393 -24.44 16.34 19.42
C GLN A 393 -23.91 15.51 20.59
N LEU A 394 -24.35 15.80 21.82
CA LEU A 394 -23.92 15.05 23.01
C LEU A 394 -24.26 13.56 22.86
N GLY A 395 -23.26 12.71 23.11
CA GLY A 395 -23.38 11.25 23.02
C GLY A 395 -23.38 10.68 21.61
N LEU A 396 -23.22 11.53 20.59
CA LEU A 396 -23.04 11.11 19.19
C LEU A 396 -21.73 11.65 18.62
N THR A 397 -21.33 12.87 18.97
CA THR A 397 -20.00 13.40 18.63
C THR A 397 -18.96 12.97 19.66
N THR A 398 -17.88 12.37 19.18
CA THR A 398 -16.69 11.98 19.94
C THR A 398 -15.52 12.87 19.55
N PHE A 399 -14.78 13.38 20.53
CA PHE A 399 -13.53 14.09 20.29
C PHE A 399 -12.37 13.21 20.74
N ASP A 400 -11.52 12.82 19.79
CA ASP A 400 -10.24 12.15 20.04
C ASP A 400 -9.16 13.23 20.15
N ALA A 401 -8.67 13.43 21.37
CA ALA A 401 -7.62 14.39 21.65
C ALA A 401 -6.45 13.65 22.30
N GLY A 402 -5.28 13.70 21.67
CA GLY A 402 -4.09 13.01 22.16
C GLY A 402 -3.64 13.43 23.58
N ASP A 403 -4.00 14.64 24.01
CA ASP A 403 -3.87 15.12 25.39
C ASP A 403 -5.09 15.97 25.79
N SER A 404 -6.00 15.37 26.54
CA SER A 404 -7.23 16.04 27.02
C SER A 404 -6.97 17.26 27.90
N ASP A 405 -5.77 17.39 28.50
CA ASP A 405 -5.41 18.51 29.36
C ASP A 405 -5.08 19.80 28.56
N GLN A 406 -4.99 19.72 27.23
CA GLN A 406 -4.76 20.87 26.34
C GLN A 406 -6.04 21.55 25.84
N LEU A 407 -7.21 20.96 26.09
CA LEU A 407 -8.51 21.43 25.62
C LEU A 407 -9.10 22.57 26.48
N SER A 408 -9.23 23.77 25.91
CA SER A 408 -10.13 24.81 26.44
C SER A 408 -11.45 24.83 25.66
N ILE A 409 -12.54 24.76 26.40
CA ILE A 409 -13.89 24.91 25.87
C ILE A 409 -14.41 26.27 26.30
N VAL A 410 -15.00 27.02 25.38
CA VAL A 410 -15.64 28.30 25.68
C VAL A 410 -17.11 28.26 25.32
N ASP A 411 -17.94 28.78 26.22
CA ASP A 411 -19.35 29.04 25.95
C ASP A 411 -19.44 30.14 24.87
N GLY A 412 -19.85 29.77 23.66
CA GLY A 412 -20.02 30.69 22.55
C GLY A 412 -21.17 31.68 22.70
N ALA A 413 -22.05 31.54 23.70
CA ALA A 413 -23.11 32.51 23.99
C ALA A 413 -22.64 33.68 24.88
N ASN A 414 -21.67 33.47 25.77
CA ASN A 414 -21.19 34.50 26.70
C ASN A 414 -19.66 34.66 26.77
N GLY A 415 -18.90 33.82 26.07
CA GLY A 415 -17.43 33.83 26.05
C GLY A 415 -16.78 33.30 27.34
N ALA A 416 -17.54 32.62 28.22
CA ALA A 416 -17.01 32.08 29.45
C ALA A 416 -16.20 30.81 29.18
N GLU A 417 -15.00 30.76 29.75
CA GLU A 417 -14.16 29.56 29.79
C GLU A 417 -14.84 28.48 30.64
N ILE A 418 -15.10 27.33 30.02
CA ILE A 418 -15.72 26.14 30.62
C ILE A 418 -14.63 25.18 31.14
N SER A 419 -13.48 25.09 30.46
CA SER A 419 -12.28 24.34 30.88
C SER A 419 -11.00 25.09 30.54
N SER A 420 -9.91 24.85 31.29
CA SER A 420 -8.60 25.47 31.07
C SER A 420 -7.60 24.47 30.50
N GLY A 421 -6.94 24.85 29.39
CA GLY A 421 -5.93 24.08 28.65
C GLY A 421 -5.05 25.01 27.79
N GLY A 422 -3.96 24.49 27.22
CA GLY A 422 -2.90 25.29 26.61
C GLY A 422 -3.07 25.68 25.13
N ASP A 423 -3.90 24.96 24.36
CA ASP A 423 -3.79 25.03 22.90
C ASP A 423 -5.10 24.97 22.09
N LEU A 424 -6.28 24.91 22.70
CA LEU A 424 -7.54 24.82 21.93
C LEU A 424 -8.67 25.63 22.56
N LEU A 425 -9.48 26.35 21.76
CA LEU A 425 -10.64 27.14 22.20
C LEU A 425 -11.91 26.71 21.43
N ALA A 426 -12.48 25.54 21.72
CA ALA A 426 -13.73 25.13 21.09
C ALA A 426 -14.88 26.06 21.53
N VAL A 427 -15.39 26.90 20.61
CA VAL A 427 -16.51 27.82 20.89
C VAL A 427 -17.84 27.10 20.68
N VAL A 428 -18.45 26.62 21.77
CA VAL A 428 -19.73 25.90 21.74
C VAL A 428 -20.90 26.89 21.76
N ARG A 429 -21.66 27.01 20.67
CA ARG A 429 -22.88 27.85 20.64
C ARG A 429 -24.14 27.01 20.90
N PHE A 430 -25.10 27.60 21.62
CA PHE A 430 -26.39 27.07 22.11
C PHE A 430 -26.39 26.40 23.50
N THR A 431 -27.59 26.36 24.13
CA THR A 431 -27.95 26.16 25.55
C THR A 431 -27.51 24.85 26.22
N GLN A 432 -26.29 24.37 26.00
CA GLN A 432 -25.79 23.10 26.54
C GLN A 432 -24.63 23.25 27.53
N ALA A 433 -24.18 24.47 27.86
CA ALA A 433 -23.01 24.67 28.73
C ALA A 433 -23.10 23.91 30.07
N THR A 434 -24.29 23.84 30.71
CA THR A 434 -24.46 23.08 31.96
C THR A 434 -24.51 21.56 31.76
N THR A 435 -25.09 21.07 30.67
CA THR A 435 -25.14 19.63 30.34
C THR A 435 -23.82 19.10 29.80
N LEU A 436 -23.03 19.95 29.13
CA LEU A 436 -21.70 19.64 28.63
C LEU A 436 -20.71 19.43 29.79
N ILE A 437 -20.74 20.30 30.81
CA ILE A 437 -19.91 20.16 32.03
C ILE A 437 -20.19 18.85 32.75
N ASP A 438 -21.46 18.45 32.87
CA ASP A 438 -21.87 17.24 33.59
C ASP A 438 -21.50 15.94 32.85
N ASN A 439 -21.25 16.01 31.52
CA ASN A 439 -21.00 14.85 30.65
C ASN A 439 -19.61 14.90 29.96
N LEU A 440 -18.65 15.69 30.46
CA LEU A 440 -17.31 15.82 29.85
C LEU A 440 -16.64 14.46 29.59
N SER A 441 -16.82 13.48 30.48
CA SER A 441 -16.25 12.12 30.32
C SER A 441 -16.91 11.26 29.25
N GLU A 442 -18.05 11.68 28.69
CA GLU A 442 -18.73 11.01 27.57
C GLU A 442 -18.40 11.66 26.23
N VAL A 443 -17.75 12.83 26.24
CA VAL A 443 -17.45 13.65 25.07
C VAL A 443 -16.00 13.47 24.61
N PHE A 444 -15.09 13.28 25.56
CA PHE A 444 -13.66 13.03 25.33
C PHE A 444 -13.33 11.58 25.67
N VAL A 445 -12.68 10.88 24.74
CA VAL A 445 -12.25 9.47 24.90
C VAL A 445 -10.74 9.39 24.82
#